data_AF-A0A662VIV6-F1
#
_entry.id   AF-A0A662VIV6-F1
#
_cell.length_a   1.000
_cell.length_b   1.000
_cell.length_c   1.000
_cell.angle_alpha   90.00
_cell.angle_beta   90.00
_cell.angle_gamma   90.00
#
_symmetry.space_group_name_H-M   'P 1'
#
loop_
_entity.id
_entity.type
_entity.pdbx_description
1 polymer ?
#
loop_
_entity_poly.entity_id
_entity_poly.type
_entity_poly.pdbx_seq_one_letter_code
_entity_poly.pdbx_strand_id
1 'polypeptide(L)'
;VLNKQKVEIRVAGGKGSSALRAPEEIQKYSEEIGADPEKLIKFSRIAAKTDGAALIDGYSIYHHAVFFSPRYFTVVQQGMNEKEKLARRYHWEVYRSIPKIEEVHSGIVAERREEEVVNMVSRLSRDARDVCVDLVRDGSFKRDYRKLLSISKFRGGLYVPRRIDWKAVEKAYNLQPKNFEELILVKGIGRETVRALALISDLIYNVNYDREDPAKYCFAVGGKDGVPFPVRKQTYDEVIEFMREVVKQTELGNVEKRNLMRNLQKMVSRYGGSD
;
A
#
# COMPACT_ATOMS: atom_id res chain seq x y z
N VAL A 1 -2.20 -21.33 -7.74
CA VAL A 1 -2.71 -22.41 -6.86
C VAL A 1 -4.03 -22.02 -6.21
N LEU A 2 -4.12 -20.84 -5.58
CA LEU A 2 -5.37 -20.35 -4.96
C LEU A 2 -6.54 -20.20 -5.94
N ASN A 3 -6.33 -19.58 -7.11
CA ASN A 3 -7.40 -19.43 -8.12
C ASN A 3 -7.82 -20.73 -8.83
N LYS A 4 -7.20 -21.88 -8.49
CA LYS A 4 -7.55 -23.19 -9.06
C LYS A 4 -8.37 -24.06 -8.10
N GLN A 5 -8.57 -23.61 -6.86
CA GLN A 5 -9.32 -24.35 -5.85
C GLN A 5 -10.76 -23.80 -5.74
N LYS A 6 -11.71 -24.64 -5.31
CA LYS A 6 -13.09 -24.25 -4.98
C LYS A 6 -13.14 -23.49 -3.66
N VAL A 7 -12.44 -22.36 -3.61
CA VAL A 7 -12.43 -21.48 -2.46
C VAL A 7 -12.94 -20.09 -2.85
N GLU A 8 -13.64 -19.40 -1.95
CA GLU A 8 -14.16 -18.03 -2.20
C GLU A 8 -13.07 -16.95 -2.11
N ILE A 9 -11.79 -17.34 -2.13
CA ILE A 9 -10.66 -16.43 -2.18
C ILE A 9 -10.07 -16.42 -3.58
N ARG A 10 -9.81 -15.22 -4.07
CA ARG A 10 -9.15 -14.96 -5.33
C ARG A 10 -7.96 -14.04 -5.12
N VAL A 11 -6.96 -14.20 -5.98
CA VAL A 11 -5.78 -13.35 -6.03
C VAL A 11 -5.69 -12.76 -7.42
N ALA A 12 -5.62 -11.43 -7.51
CA ALA A 12 -5.42 -10.71 -8.75
C ALA A 12 -4.11 -9.92 -8.73
N GLY A 13 -3.47 -9.81 -9.88
CA GLY A 13 -2.19 -9.13 -10.04
C GLY A 13 -0.99 -10.08 -10.02
N GLY A 14 0.15 -9.58 -9.56
CA GLY A 14 1.39 -10.34 -9.48
C GLY A 14 2.61 -9.47 -9.77
N LYS A 15 3.65 -10.07 -10.37
CA LYS A 15 4.89 -9.37 -10.71
C LYS A 15 4.82 -8.75 -12.11
N GLY A 16 5.47 -7.61 -12.29
CA GLY A 16 5.68 -6.99 -13.60
C GLY A 16 4.37 -6.72 -14.34
N SER A 17 4.27 -7.20 -15.58
CA SER A 17 3.08 -7.00 -16.42
C SER A 17 1.79 -7.58 -15.82
N SER A 18 1.88 -8.59 -14.94
CA SER A 18 0.70 -9.13 -14.26
C SER A 18 0.13 -8.16 -13.22
N ALA A 19 0.95 -7.29 -12.61
CA ALA A 19 0.46 -6.24 -11.73
C ALA A 19 -0.52 -5.29 -12.45
N LEU A 20 -0.27 -5.02 -13.73
CA LEU A 20 -1.10 -4.13 -14.56
C LEU A 20 -2.45 -4.76 -14.94
N ARG A 21 -2.53 -6.10 -14.96
CA ARG A 21 -3.76 -6.85 -15.26
C ARG A 21 -4.66 -7.06 -14.04
N ALA A 22 -4.28 -6.54 -12.87
CA ALA A 22 -5.07 -6.70 -11.65
C ALA A 22 -6.54 -6.26 -11.81
N PRO A 23 -6.89 -5.14 -12.48
CA PRO A 23 -8.29 -4.77 -12.66
C PRO A 23 -9.09 -5.76 -13.51
N GLU A 24 -8.49 -6.30 -14.57
CA GLU A 24 -9.12 -7.29 -15.46
C GLU A 24 -9.33 -8.62 -14.73
N GLU A 25 -8.33 -9.04 -13.94
CA GLU A 25 -8.42 -10.26 -13.12
C GLU A 25 -9.43 -10.09 -11.98
N ILE A 26 -9.49 -8.93 -11.33
CA ILE A 26 -10.51 -8.62 -10.32
C ILE A 26 -11.91 -8.72 -10.92
N GLN A 27 -12.14 -8.13 -12.09
CA GLN A 27 -13.45 -8.19 -12.76
C GLN A 27 -13.89 -9.64 -12.96
N LYS A 28 -13.04 -10.43 -13.64
CA LYS A 28 -13.32 -11.84 -13.93
C LYS A 28 -13.57 -12.66 -12.66
N TYR A 29 -12.68 -12.55 -11.68
CA TYR A 29 -12.73 -13.39 -10.48
C TYR A 29 -13.84 -12.96 -9.52
N SER A 30 -14.27 -11.70 -9.55
CA SER A 30 -15.40 -11.24 -8.74
C SER A 30 -16.72 -11.83 -9.23
N GLU A 31 -16.90 -11.99 -10.55
CA GLU A 31 -18.06 -12.66 -11.14
C GLU A 31 -18.15 -14.13 -10.71
N GLU A 32 -17.01 -14.82 -10.59
CA GLU A 32 -16.96 -16.24 -10.17
C GLU A 32 -17.39 -16.46 -8.71
N ILE A 33 -17.13 -15.49 -7.82
CA ILE A 33 -17.34 -15.65 -6.37
C ILE A 33 -18.45 -14.75 -5.81
N GLY A 34 -19.08 -13.92 -6.63
CA GLY A 34 -20.11 -12.97 -6.19
C GLY A 34 -19.57 -11.79 -5.37
N ALA A 35 -18.36 -11.30 -5.69
CA ALA A 35 -17.79 -10.11 -5.09
C ALA A 35 -18.12 -8.84 -5.90
N ASP A 36 -17.96 -7.65 -5.30
CA ASP A 36 -18.15 -6.36 -5.97
C ASP A 36 -16.86 -5.94 -6.72
N PRO A 37 -16.82 -6.03 -8.06
CA PRO A 37 -15.61 -5.73 -8.82
C PRO A 37 -15.24 -4.24 -8.79
N GLU A 38 -16.21 -3.32 -8.80
CA GLU A 38 -15.93 -1.89 -8.83
C GLU A 38 -15.23 -1.43 -7.56
N LYS A 39 -15.74 -1.91 -6.42
CA LYS A 39 -15.13 -1.67 -5.10
C LYS A 39 -13.72 -2.22 -5.02
N LEU A 40 -13.49 -3.44 -5.51
CA LEU A 40 -12.19 -4.10 -5.46
C LEU A 40 -11.17 -3.45 -6.41
N ILE A 41 -11.59 -3.02 -7.60
CA ILE A 41 -10.74 -2.26 -8.53
C ILE A 41 -10.36 -0.91 -7.90
N LYS A 42 -11.30 -0.23 -7.25
CA LYS A 42 -11.02 1.03 -6.55
C LYS A 42 -10.05 0.80 -5.39
N PHE A 43 -10.24 -0.24 -4.58
CA PHE A 43 -9.31 -0.65 -3.52
C PHE A 43 -7.90 -0.91 -4.07
N SER A 44 -7.79 -1.72 -5.14
CA SER A 44 -6.52 -2.02 -5.81
C SER A 44 -5.78 -0.75 -6.26
N ARG A 45 -6.50 0.21 -6.85
CA ARG A 45 -5.92 1.49 -7.28
C ARG A 45 -5.47 2.36 -6.10
N ILE A 46 -6.27 2.44 -5.04
CA ILE A 46 -5.90 3.18 -3.82
C ILE A 46 -4.64 2.58 -3.22
N ALA A 47 -4.55 1.25 -3.14
CA ALA A 47 -3.39 0.55 -2.66
C ALA A 47 -2.13 0.88 -3.48
N ALA A 48 -2.21 0.75 -4.80
CA ALA A 48 -1.08 1.06 -5.69
C ALA A 48 -0.65 2.54 -5.57
N LYS A 49 -1.58 3.47 -5.39
CA LYS A 49 -1.29 4.90 -5.20
C LYS A 49 -0.72 5.23 -3.84
N THR A 50 -1.16 4.54 -2.81
CA THR A 50 -0.68 4.77 -1.45
C THR A 50 0.78 4.37 -1.35
N ASP A 51 1.13 3.14 -1.74
CA ASP A 51 2.52 2.64 -1.61
C ASP A 51 3.43 3.17 -2.73
N GLY A 52 2.87 3.61 -3.86
CA GLY A 52 3.64 4.10 -5.01
C GLY A 52 3.75 5.63 -5.13
N ALA A 53 2.98 6.39 -4.36
CA ALA A 53 2.96 7.86 -4.46
C ALA A 53 2.75 8.59 -3.13
N ALA A 54 1.96 8.06 -2.20
CA ALA A 54 1.73 8.69 -0.90
C ALA A 54 2.86 8.38 0.11
N LEU A 55 3.42 7.17 0.05
CA LEU A 55 4.65 6.81 0.73
C LEU A 55 5.82 6.89 -0.26
N ILE A 56 6.72 7.85 -0.06
CA ILE A 56 7.89 8.06 -0.91
C ILE A 56 9.12 7.74 -0.09
N ASP A 57 9.52 6.48 -0.15
CA ASP A 57 10.63 5.88 0.62
C ASP A 57 11.78 5.39 -0.28
N GLY A 58 11.75 5.74 -1.57
CA GLY A 58 12.77 5.34 -2.54
C GLY A 58 12.56 3.97 -3.18
N TYR A 59 11.49 3.25 -2.86
CA TYR A 59 11.17 1.96 -3.46
C TYR A 59 10.09 2.11 -4.53
N SER A 60 10.31 1.52 -5.71
CA SER A 60 9.31 1.49 -6.79
C SER A 60 8.56 0.17 -6.78
N ILE A 61 7.23 0.23 -6.70
CA ILE A 61 6.36 -0.95 -6.71
C ILE A 61 6.50 -1.72 -8.01
N TYR A 62 6.80 -3.01 -7.90
CA TYR A 62 6.94 -3.92 -9.04
C TYR A 62 6.13 -5.22 -8.89
N HIS A 63 5.60 -5.45 -7.69
CA HIS A 63 4.67 -6.53 -7.40
C HIS A 63 3.45 -5.94 -6.70
N HIS A 64 2.27 -6.31 -7.19
CA HIS A 64 0.99 -5.89 -6.63
C HIS A 64 0.05 -7.10 -6.64
N ALA A 65 -0.29 -7.62 -5.48
CA ALA A 65 -1.20 -8.76 -5.35
C ALA A 65 -2.36 -8.42 -4.42
N VAL A 66 -3.57 -8.40 -4.97
CA VAL A 66 -4.81 -8.16 -4.23
C VAL A 66 -5.42 -9.52 -3.91
N PHE A 67 -5.68 -9.75 -2.63
CA PHE A 67 -6.35 -10.94 -2.12
C PHE A 67 -7.75 -10.54 -1.72
N PHE A 68 -8.77 -11.24 -2.20
CA PHE A 68 -10.15 -10.85 -1.92
C PHE A 68 -11.12 -12.03 -1.91
N SER A 69 -12.21 -11.82 -1.18
CA SER A 69 -13.44 -12.60 -1.15
C SER A 69 -14.64 -11.64 -1.28
N PRO A 70 -15.90 -12.12 -1.30
CA PRO A 70 -17.07 -11.24 -1.32
C PRO A 70 -17.12 -10.25 -0.14
N ARG A 71 -16.50 -10.60 0.99
CA ARG A 71 -16.59 -9.81 2.23
C ARG A 71 -15.30 -9.10 2.60
N TYR A 72 -14.15 -9.67 2.28
CA TYR A 72 -12.86 -9.21 2.76
C TYR A 72 -11.88 -9.00 1.63
N PHE A 73 -11.00 -8.01 1.78
CA PHE A 73 -9.89 -7.81 0.86
C PHE A 73 -8.68 -7.23 1.57
N THR A 74 -7.51 -7.56 1.04
CA THR A 74 -6.21 -7.03 1.45
C THR A 74 -5.27 -7.03 0.25
N VAL A 75 -4.12 -6.41 0.40
CA VAL A 75 -3.12 -6.30 -0.65
C VAL A 75 -1.72 -6.45 -0.06
N VAL A 76 -0.88 -7.16 -0.80
CA VAL A 76 0.56 -7.24 -0.52
C VAL A 76 1.30 -6.69 -1.71
N GLN A 77 2.10 -5.65 -1.48
CA GLN A 77 2.91 -5.02 -2.50
C GLN A 77 4.39 -5.24 -2.22
N GLN A 78 5.20 -5.25 -3.27
CA GLN A 78 6.66 -5.26 -3.14
C GLN A 78 7.24 -4.12 -3.96
N GLY A 79 8.06 -3.31 -3.29
CA GLY A 79 8.88 -2.26 -3.88
C GLY A 79 10.33 -2.71 -3.99
N MET A 80 11.02 -2.19 -5.00
CA MET A 80 12.46 -2.37 -5.16
C MET A 80 13.17 -1.02 -5.17
N ASN A 81 14.33 -0.96 -4.52
CA ASN A 81 15.29 0.12 -4.67
C ASN A 81 16.47 -0.42 -5.49
N GLU A 82 16.52 -0.06 -6.77
CA GLU A 82 17.52 -0.59 -7.71
C GLU A 82 18.95 -0.17 -7.35
N LYS A 83 19.11 1.06 -6.85
CA LYS A 83 20.42 1.62 -6.49
C LYS A 83 21.03 0.84 -5.32
N GLU A 84 20.23 0.61 -4.29
CA GLU A 84 20.67 -0.05 -3.06
C GLU A 84 20.53 -1.59 -3.15
N LYS A 85 19.92 -2.09 -4.23
CA LYS A 85 19.59 -3.52 -4.45
C LYS A 85 18.75 -4.12 -3.31
N LEU A 86 17.90 -3.30 -2.70
CA LEU A 86 17.02 -3.69 -1.60
C LEU A 86 15.59 -3.91 -2.07
N ALA A 87 14.85 -4.72 -1.33
CA ALA A 87 13.42 -4.89 -1.52
C ALA A 87 12.65 -4.60 -0.23
N ARG A 88 11.44 -4.07 -0.40
CA ARG A 88 10.52 -3.74 0.69
C ARG A 88 9.16 -4.33 0.41
N ARG A 89 8.52 -4.94 1.42
CA ARG A 89 7.16 -5.49 1.31
C ARG A 89 6.19 -4.68 2.15
N TYR A 90 5.08 -4.31 1.55
CA TYR A 90 4.02 -3.55 2.17
C TYR A 90 2.83 -4.47 2.37
N HIS A 91 2.47 -4.70 3.63
CA HIS A 91 1.35 -5.54 4.02
C HIS A 91 0.25 -4.63 4.54
N TRP A 92 -0.89 -4.66 3.86
CA TRP A 92 -2.07 -3.92 4.30
C TRP A 92 -2.84 -4.75 5.33
N GLU A 93 -3.61 -4.06 6.17
CA GLU A 93 -4.64 -4.72 6.98
C GLU A 93 -5.70 -5.42 6.11
N VAL A 94 -6.55 -6.21 6.76
CA VAL A 94 -7.71 -6.84 6.11
C VAL A 94 -8.93 -5.93 6.27
N TYR A 95 -9.58 -5.62 5.16
CA TYR A 95 -10.68 -4.66 5.12
C TYR A 95 -11.99 -5.28 4.61
N ARG A 96 -13.11 -4.77 5.14
CA ARG A 96 -14.46 -5.03 4.62
C ARG A 96 -14.97 -3.89 3.73
N SER A 97 -14.44 -2.69 3.89
CA SER A 97 -14.76 -1.47 3.14
C SER A 97 -13.48 -0.74 2.77
N ILE A 98 -13.51 0.09 1.72
CA ILE A 98 -12.33 0.82 1.28
C ILE A 98 -11.89 1.75 2.44
N PRO A 99 -10.66 1.61 2.97
CA PRO A 99 -10.20 2.44 4.06
C PRO A 99 -9.78 3.83 3.56
N LYS A 100 -9.67 4.78 4.49
CA LYS A 100 -8.79 5.94 4.27
C LYS A 100 -7.35 5.47 4.20
N ILE A 101 -6.48 6.22 3.55
CA ILE A 101 -5.07 5.80 3.41
C ILE A 101 -4.26 5.94 4.70
N GLU A 102 -4.82 6.56 5.73
CA GLU A 102 -4.13 6.74 7.00
C GLU A 102 -3.88 5.40 7.72
N GLU A 103 -2.62 5.11 8.07
CA GLU A 103 -2.20 3.93 8.85
C GLU A 103 -2.67 2.58 8.28
N VAL A 104 -2.73 2.44 6.95
CA VAL A 104 -3.28 1.24 6.29
C VAL A 104 -2.44 -0.04 6.43
N HIS A 105 -1.17 0.10 6.81
CA HIS A 105 -0.20 -0.99 6.85
C HIS A 105 -0.16 -1.70 8.20
N SER A 106 -0.51 -2.99 8.18
CA SER A 106 -0.23 -3.93 9.29
C SER A 106 1.26 -4.12 9.49
N GLY A 107 2.04 -4.03 8.41
CA GLY A 107 3.49 -4.14 8.46
C GLY A 107 4.17 -3.70 7.19
N ILE A 108 5.32 -3.03 7.35
CA ILE A 108 6.27 -2.80 6.26
C ILE A 108 7.55 -3.53 6.62
N VAL A 109 7.89 -4.52 5.80
CA VAL A 109 9.08 -5.35 5.95
C VAL A 109 10.18 -4.79 5.07
N ALA A 110 11.28 -4.34 5.66
CA ALA A 110 12.40 -3.71 4.97
C ALA A 110 13.73 -4.11 5.61
N GLU A 111 14.81 -4.26 4.84
CA GLU A 111 16.11 -4.61 5.41
C GLU A 111 16.68 -3.49 6.31
N ARG A 112 16.39 -2.23 5.97
CA ARG A 112 16.77 -1.05 6.75
C ARG A 112 15.67 0.02 6.67
N ARG A 113 15.81 1.00 7.56
CA ARG A 113 15.10 2.28 7.46
C ARG A 113 15.87 3.24 6.56
N GLU A 114 15.14 4.04 5.80
CA GLU A 114 15.67 5.16 5.03
C GLU A 114 15.54 6.44 5.84
N GLU A 115 16.45 7.39 5.62
CA GLU A 115 16.51 8.65 6.37
C GLU A 115 15.61 9.74 5.78
N GLU A 116 15.37 9.70 4.47
CA GLU A 116 14.57 10.69 3.75
C GLU A 116 13.29 10.07 3.20
N VAL A 117 12.22 10.09 4.00
CA VAL A 117 10.90 9.60 3.60
C VAL A 117 9.89 10.75 3.53
N VAL A 118 8.97 10.69 2.56
CA VAL A 118 7.72 11.46 2.62
C VAL A 118 6.62 10.47 2.92
N ASN A 119 6.14 10.46 4.17
CA ASN A 119 5.14 9.51 4.63
C ASN A 119 3.77 10.18 4.75
N MET A 120 3.08 10.36 3.61
CA MET A 120 1.70 10.89 3.60
C MET A 120 0.67 9.85 4.07
N VAL A 121 1.09 8.66 4.50
CA VAL A 121 0.22 7.59 5.03
C VAL A 121 0.12 7.68 6.55
N SER A 122 1.12 8.24 7.21
CA SER A 122 1.12 8.48 8.66
C SER A 122 -0.05 9.36 9.09
N ARG A 123 -0.61 9.08 10.26
CA ARG A 123 -1.56 9.97 10.93
C ARG A 123 -1.01 11.37 11.18
N LEU A 124 0.31 11.51 11.34
CA LEU A 124 0.98 12.80 11.55
C LEU A 124 0.94 13.69 10.30
N SER A 125 0.70 13.10 9.12
CA SER A 125 0.60 13.83 7.85
C SER A 125 -0.84 14.24 7.51
N ARG A 126 -1.80 14.13 8.44
CA ARG A 126 -3.22 14.42 8.16
C ARG A 126 -3.43 15.84 7.67
N ASP A 127 -2.96 16.82 8.43
CA ASP A 127 -3.15 18.23 8.08
C ASP A 127 -2.42 18.56 6.77
N ALA A 128 -1.25 17.96 6.54
CA ALA A 128 -0.51 18.12 5.30
C ALA A 128 -1.29 17.55 4.09
N ARG A 129 -1.99 16.43 4.25
CA ARG A 129 -2.88 15.89 3.20
C ARG A 129 -4.01 16.86 2.87
N ASP A 130 -4.59 17.50 3.88
CA ASP A 130 -5.67 18.48 3.70
C ASP A 130 -5.15 19.72 2.94
N VAL A 131 -3.99 20.25 3.31
CA VAL A 131 -3.32 21.33 2.56
C VAL A 131 -3.03 20.92 1.11
N CYS A 132 -2.56 19.68 0.87
CA CYS A 132 -2.32 19.19 -0.49
C CYS A 132 -3.60 19.23 -1.35
N VAL A 133 -4.75 18.88 -0.77
CA VAL A 133 -6.05 18.93 -1.44
C VAL A 133 -6.45 20.37 -1.72
N ASP A 134 -6.36 21.25 -0.72
CA ASP A 134 -6.74 22.66 -0.86
C ASP A 134 -5.90 23.39 -1.92
N LEU A 135 -4.58 23.17 -1.95
CA LEU A 135 -3.66 23.71 -2.96
C LEU A 135 -4.06 23.36 -4.40
N VAL A 136 -4.63 22.17 -4.58
CA VAL A 136 -5.10 21.71 -5.89
C VAL A 136 -6.48 22.26 -6.18
N ARG A 137 -7.38 22.34 -5.19
CA ARG A 137 -8.75 22.82 -5.34
C ARG A 137 -8.85 24.32 -5.58
N ASP A 138 -7.97 25.12 -4.97
CA ASP A 138 -7.93 26.58 -5.10
C ASP A 138 -7.06 27.07 -6.27
N GLY A 139 -6.36 26.13 -6.96
CA GLY A 139 -5.49 26.41 -8.09
C GLY A 139 -4.15 27.09 -7.72
N SER A 140 -3.83 27.19 -6.43
CA SER A 140 -2.62 27.87 -5.95
C SER A 140 -1.34 27.06 -6.14
N PHE A 141 -1.44 25.74 -6.32
CA PHE A 141 -0.27 24.85 -6.40
C PHE A 141 0.79 25.32 -7.41
N LYS A 142 0.39 25.80 -8.60
CA LYS A 142 1.35 26.27 -9.63
C LYS A 142 2.12 27.52 -9.19
N ARG A 143 1.46 28.43 -8.46
CA ARG A 143 2.10 29.63 -7.91
C ARG A 143 3.09 29.24 -6.82
N ASP A 144 2.68 28.39 -5.90
CA ASP A 144 3.48 28.06 -4.73
C ASP A 144 4.61 27.08 -5.06
N TYR A 145 4.47 26.26 -6.10
CA TYR A 145 5.58 25.50 -6.67
C TYR A 145 6.71 26.40 -7.21
N ARG A 146 6.39 27.55 -7.82
CA ARG A 146 7.45 28.51 -8.23
C ARG A 146 8.20 29.08 -7.03
N LYS A 147 7.50 29.34 -5.92
CA LYS A 147 8.13 29.77 -4.66
C LYS A 147 9.02 28.67 -4.10
N LEU A 148 8.55 27.42 -4.09
CA LEU A 148 9.33 26.25 -3.67
C LEU A 148 10.65 26.14 -4.45
N LEU A 149 10.62 26.30 -5.78
CA LEU A 149 11.82 26.29 -6.62
C LEU A 149 12.80 27.42 -6.27
N SER A 150 12.32 28.57 -5.82
CA SER A 150 13.18 29.65 -5.35
C SER A 150 13.83 29.28 -4.01
N ILE A 151 13.06 28.74 -3.06
CA ILE A 151 13.56 28.31 -1.74
C ILE A 151 14.65 27.23 -1.89
N SER A 152 14.44 26.26 -2.78
CA SER A 152 15.40 25.16 -2.98
C SER A 152 16.73 25.58 -3.56
N LYS A 153 16.82 26.76 -4.19
CA LYS A 153 18.12 27.31 -4.65
C LYS A 153 18.99 27.80 -3.48
N PHE A 154 18.35 28.22 -2.39
CA PHE A 154 19.03 28.75 -1.20
C PHE A 154 19.25 27.68 -0.13
N ARG A 155 18.35 26.68 -0.04
CA ARG A 155 18.49 25.53 0.86
C ARG A 155 19.05 24.32 0.11
N GLY A 156 20.32 24.00 0.33
CA GLY A 156 20.93 22.76 -0.14
C GLY A 156 20.28 21.51 0.48
N GLY A 157 20.38 20.37 -0.20
CA GLY A 157 19.92 19.06 0.31
C GLY A 157 18.46 18.71 0.07
N LEU A 158 17.61 19.65 -0.37
CA LEU A 158 16.19 19.37 -0.60
C LEU A 158 15.94 18.86 -2.04
N TYR A 159 15.55 17.59 -2.21
CA TYR A 159 15.11 17.10 -3.52
C TYR A 159 13.71 17.64 -3.87
N VAL A 160 13.68 18.71 -4.67
CA VAL A 160 12.46 19.23 -5.30
C VAL A 160 12.29 18.60 -6.69
N PRO A 161 11.16 17.91 -6.94
CA PRO A 161 10.77 17.45 -8.26
C PRO A 161 10.83 18.57 -9.29
N ARG A 162 11.51 18.36 -10.42
CA ARG A 162 11.61 19.39 -11.48
C ARG A 162 10.47 19.33 -12.50
N ARG A 163 9.81 18.18 -12.62
CA ARG A 163 8.77 17.91 -13.62
C ARG A 163 7.48 17.53 -12.91
N ILE A 164 6.49 18.40 -13.03
CA ILE A 164 5.13 18.18 -12.56
C ILE A 164 4.24 18.03 -13.78
N ASP A 165 3.34 17.04 -13.77
CA ASP A 165 2.32 16.89 -14.79
C ASP A 165 1.21 17.92 -14.57
N TRP A 166 1.40 19.11 -15.13
CA TRP A 166 0.43 20.21 -14.99
C TRP A 166 -0.93 19.90 -15.61
N LYS A 167 -1.00 19.02 -16.62
CA LYS A 167 -2.28 18.61 -17.21
C LYS A 167 -3.07 17.76 -16.22
N ALA A 168 -2.39 16.89 -15.48
CA ALA A 168 -3.01 16.12 -14.41
C ALA A 168 -3.48 16.99 -13.24
N VAL A 169 -2.68 18.02 -12.88
CA VAL A 169 -3.07 18.99 -11.85
C VAL A 169 -4.32 19.78 -12.27
N GLU A 170 -4.37 20.25 -13.51
CA GLU A 170 -5.55 20.95 -14.06
C GLU A 170 -6.78 20.03 -14.08
N LYS A 171 -6.60 18.76 -14.46
CA LYS A 171 -7.67 17.76 -14.37
C LYS A 171 -8.15 17.57 -12.94
N ALA A 172 -7.23 17.50 -11.97
CA ALA A 172 -7.59 17.38 -10.55
C ALA A 172 -8.34 18.62 -10.04
N TYR A 173 -7.89 19.83 -10.40
CA TYR A 173 -8.60 21.07 -10.10
C TYR A 173 -10.04 21.05 -10.65
N ASN A 174 -10.25 20.62 -11.89
CA ASN A 174 -11.59 20.53 -12.47
C ASN A 174 -12.48 19.46 -11.79
N LEU A 175 -11.88 18.38 -11.29
CA LEU A 175 -12.60 17.31 -10.57
C LEU A 175 -12.95 17.70 -9.13
N GLN A 176 -12.27 18.69 -8.53
CA GLN A 176 -12.46 19.14 -7.14
C GLN A 176 -12.46 17.97 -6.13
N PRO A 177 -11.33 17.25 -5.97
CA PRO A 177 -11.26 16.09 -5.08
C PRO A 177 -11.61 16.48 -3.65
N LYS A 178 -12.46 15.69 -2.99
CA LYS A 178 -12.93 15.98 -1.63
C LYS A 178 -11.92 15.61 -0.55
N ASN A 179 -10.98 14.75 -0.89
CA ASN A 179 -10.00 14.17 0.02
C ASN A 179 -8.74 13.77 -0.76
N PHE A 180 -7.71 13.42 0.00
CA PHE A 180 -6.41 13.09 -0.57
C PHE A 180 -6.44 11.80 -1.42
N GLU A 181 -7.29 10.83 -1.07
CA GLU A 181 -7.48 9.60 -1.83
C GLU A 181 -8.01 9.89 -3.24
N GLU A 182 -9.02 10.75 -3.37
CA GLU A 182 -9.54 11.19 -4.66
C GLU A 182 -8.47 11.95 -5.46
N LEU A 183 -7.66 12.78 -4.80
CA LEU A 183 -6.56 13.51 -5.44
C LEU A 183 -5.53 12.56 -6.06
N ILE A 184 -5.01 11.60 -5.28
CA ILE A 184 -3.96 10.69 -5.77
C ILE A 184 -4.50 9.69 -6.82
N LEU A 185 -5.81 9.42 -6.83
CA LEU A 185 -6.46 8.61 -7.85
C LEU A 185 -6.52 9.30 -9.23
N VAL A 186 -6.33 10.62 -9.30
CA VAL A 186 -6.24 11.32 -10.60
C VAL A 186 -5.01 10.83 -11.37
N LYS A 187 -5.23 10.33 -12.59
CA LYS A 187 -4.16 9.87 -13.48
C LYS A 187 -3.17 11.01 -13.76
N GLY A 188 -1.89 10.76 -13.50
CA GLY A 188 -0.79 11.72 -13.61
C GLY A 188 -0.38 12.39 -12.29
N ILE A 189 -1.21 12.32 -11.24
CA ILE A 189 -0.79 12.65 -9.88
C ILE A 189 -0.01 11.47 -9.29
N GLY A 190 1.31 11.58 -9.23
CA GLY A 190 2.22 10.54 -8.74
C GLY A 190 3.23 11.07 -7.72
N ARG A 191 4.25 10.26 -7.41
CA ARG A 191 5.26 10.56 -6.38
C ARG A 191 5.87 11.96 -6.48
N GLU A 192 6.19 12.42 -7.68
CA GLU A 192 6.77 13.76 -7.89
C GLU A 192 5.78 14.87 -7.53
N THR A 193 4.52 14.74 -7.94
CA THR A 193 3.48 15.73 -7.60
C THR A 193 3.18 15.73 -6.11
N VAL A 194 3.05 14.55 -5.50
CA VAL A 194 2.80 14.41 -4.06
C VAL A 194 3.97 14.97 -3.25
N ARG A 195 5.22 14.68 -3.64
CA ARG A 195 6.40 15.25 -2.99
C ARG A 195 6.42 16.77 -3.05
N ALA A 196 6.13 17.36 -4.21
CA ALA A 196 6.07 18.81 -4.35
C ALA A 196 4.96 19.42 -3.47
N LEU A 197 3.78 18.80 -3.41
CA LEU A 197 2.69 19.24 -2.53
C LEU A 197 3.07 19.13 -1.05
N ALA A 198 3.66 18.01 -0.63
CA ALA A 198 4.13 17.81 0.75
C ALA A 198 5.19 18.86 1.15
N LEU A 199 6.15 19.14 0.26
CA LEU A 199 7.16 20.18 0.48
C LEU A 199 6.56 21.60 0.54
N ILE A 200 5.52 21.90 -0.24
CA ILE A 200 4.81 23.18 -0.15
C ILE A 200 4.07 23.29 1.18
N SER A 201 3.33 22.25 1.57
CA SER A 201 2.64 22.17 2.86
C SER A 201 3.60 22.49 4.01
N ASP A 202 4.76 21.83 4.01
CA ASP A 202 5.77 21.97 5.05
C ASP A 202 6.48 23.34 5.00
N LEU A 203 7.04 23.74 3.85
CA LEU A 203 7.93 24.91 3.78
C LEU A 203 7.21 26.25 3.58
N ILE A 204 6.00 26.25 3.02
CA ILE A 204 5.26 27.48 2.71
C ILE A 204 4.11 27.67 3.68
N TYR A 205 3.40 26.59 4.03
CA TYR A 205 2.24 26.64 4.92
C TYR A 205 2.58 26.25 6.36
N ASN A 206 3.82 25.81 6.64
CA ASN A 206 4.27 25.37 7.96
C ASN A 206 3.41 24.24 8.55
N VAL A 207 2.88 23.39 7.67
CA VAL A 207 2.11 22.19 8.01
C VAL A 207 2.96 20.98 7.64
N ASN A 208 3.66 20.46 8.64
CA ASN A 208 4.61 19.36 8.48
C ASN A 208 3.93 18.07 8.00
N TYR A 209 4.64 17.31 7.17
CA TYR A 209 4.34 15.90 6.91
C TYR A 209 5.35 15.02 7.68
N ASP A 210 4.97 13.77 7.91
CA ASP A 210 5.83 12.79 8.56
C ASP A 210 7.00 12.38 7.68
N ARG A 211 8.20 12.44 8.25
CA ARG A 211 9.46 12.11 7.60
C ARG A 211 10.03 10.78 8.07
N GLU A 212 9.41 10.15 9.07
CA GLU A 212 9.86 8.87 9.59
C GLU A 212 9.53 7.73 8.62
N ASP A 213 10.49 6.82 8.46
CA ASP A 213 10.27 5.59 7.72
C ASP A 213 9.34 4.64 8.50
N PRO A 214 8.17 4.28 7.92
CA PRO A 214 7.21 3.41 8.59
C PRO A 214 7.62 1.94 8.63
N ALA A 215 8.84 1.56 8.22
CA ALA A 215 9.35 0.20 8.35
C ALA A 215 9.27 -0.29 9.82
N LYS A 216 8.42 -1.29 10.05
CA LYS A 216 8.14 -1.91 11.36
C LYS A 216 8.95 -3.18 11.59
N TYR A 217 9.31 -3.87 10.52
CA TYR A 217 9.98 -5.17 10.58
C TYR A 217 11.22 -5.17 9.68
N CYS A 218 12.40 -5.37 10.26
CA CYS A 218 13.48 -6.01 9.50
C CYS A 218 13.12 -7.47 9.29
N PHE A 219 13.65 -8.15 8.28
CA PHE A 219 13.47 -9.61 8.11
C PHE A 219 13.99 -10.34 9.36
N ALA A 220 13.12 -10.42 10.36
CA ALA A 220 13.38 -10.89 11.71
C ALA A 220 13.15 -12.41 11.82
N VAL A 221 12.47 -13.00 10.83
CA VAL A 221 12.38 -14.44 10.63
C VAL A 221 13.18 -14.83 9.40
N GLY A 222 14.49 -14.62 9.52
CA GLY A 222 15.50 -14.97 8.52
C GLY A 222 16.10 -13.75 7.84
N GLY A 223 17.21 -13.26 8.40
CA GLY A 223 18.20 -12.58 7.56
C GLY A 223 18.69 -13.56 6.50
N LYS A 224 19.14 -13.03 5.36
CA LYS A 224 19.96 -13.81 4.42
C LYS A 224 21.28 -14.29 5.09
N ASP A 225 21.55 -13.81 6.33
CA ASP A 225 22.78 -13.96 7.09
C ASP A 225 22.62 -14.65 8.48
N GLY A 226 21.53 -15.39 8.74
CA GLY A 226 21.58 -16.50 9.71
C GLY A 226 21.37 -16.25 11.21
N VAL A 227 20.78 -15.12 11.67
CA VAL A 227 20.40 -14.96 13.10
C VAL A 227 18.92 -14.54 13.26
N PRO A 228 18.03 -15.38 13.84
CA PRO A 228 16.60 -15.08 13.99
C PRO A 228 16.26 -14.19 15.21
N PHE A 229 15.23 -13.36 15.07
CA PHE A 229 14.54 -12.61 16.15
C PHE A 229 13.31 -13.39 16.66
N PRO A 230 12.79 -13.09 17.87
CA PRO A 230 11.64 -13.78 18.43
C PRO A 230 10.35 -13.51 17.64
N VAL A 231 9.63 -14.59 17.30
CA VAL A 231 8.38 -14.56 16.55
C VAL A 231 7.24 -13.96 17.40
N ARG A 232 6.53 -12.96 16.87
CA ARG A 232 5.27 -12.46 17.49
C ARG A 232 4.14 -13.44 17.22
N LYS A 233 3.91 -14.36 18.16
CA LYS A 233 2.98 -15.49 18.02
C LYS A 233 1.52 -15.06 17.78
N GLN A 234 1.06 -13.99 18.42
CA GLN A 234 -0.31 -13.46 18.30
C GLN A 234 -0.72 -13.18 16.85
N THR A 235 0.18 -12.56 16.06
CA THR A 235 -0.08 -12.28 14.64
C THR A 235 -0.15 -13.56 13.80
N TYR A 236 0.61 -14.59 14.16
CA TYR A 236 0.50 -15.90 13.52
C TYR A 236 -0.83 -16.56 13.86
N ASP A 237 -1.31 -16.45 15.09
CA ASP A 237 -2.59 -17.03 15.51
C ASP A 237 -3.77 -16.40 14.78
N GLU A 238 -3.78 -15.08 14.60
CA GLU A 238 -4.79 -14.35 13.82
C GLU A 238 -4.80 -14.77 12.34
N VAL A 239 -3.63 -14.87 11.71
CA VAL A 239 -3.49 -15.31 10.32
C VAL A 239 -3.93 -16.77 10.16
N ILE A 240 -3.60 -17.63 11.13
CA ILE A 240 -4.00 -19.03 11.11
C ILE A 240 -5.51 -19.16 11.28
N GLU A 241 -6.14 -18.41 12.18
CA GLU A 241 -7.58 -18.49 12.36
C GLU A 241 -8.32 -17.97 11.12
N PHE A 242 -7.82 -16.90 10.49
CA PHE A 242 -8.29 -16.47 9.17
C PHE A 242 -8.19 -17.61 8.13
N MET A 243 -7.03 -18.27 8.02
CA MET A 243 -6.87 -19.40 7.09
C MET A 243 -7.78 -20.59 7.43
N ARG A 244 -8.06 -20.84 8.72
CA ARG A 244 -8.99 -21.88 9.17
C ARG A 244 -10.42 -21.55 8.79
N GLU A 245 -10.85 -20.32 8.96
CA GLU A 245 -12.18 -19.87 8.53
C GLU A 245 -12.36 -20.02 7.03
N VAL A 246 -11.33 -19.64 6.26
CA VAL A 246 -11.29 -19.86 4.82
C VAL A 246 -11.41 -21.35 4.49
N VAL A 247 -10.58 -22.22 5.08
CA VAL A 247 -10.70 -23.67 4.82
C VAL A 247 -12.08 -24.22 5.24
N LYS A 248 -12.69 -23.71 6.32
CA LYS A 248 -14.03 -24.11 6.76
C LYS A 248 -15.12 -23.69 5.77
N GLN A 249 -15.02 -22.54 5.13
CA GLN A 249 -16.03 -21.99 4.21
C GLN A 249 -15.95 -22.56 2.78
N THR A 250 -14.99 -23.44 2.51
CA THR A 250 -14.71 -23.90 1.15
C THR A 250 -15.35 -25.25 0.87
N GLU A 251 -15.95 -25.37 -0.32
CA GLU A 251 -16.60 -26.58 -0.85
C GLU A 251 -15.55 -27.58 -1.38
N LEU A 252 -14.63 -27.96 -0.50
CA LEU A 252 -13.65 -29.01 -0.76
C LEU A 252 -14.16 -30.36 -0.27
N GLY A 253 -13.71 -31.44 -0.92
CA GLY A 253 -14.04 -32.79 -0.48
C GLY A 253 -13.55 -33.05 0.94
N ASN A 254 -14.28 -33.88 1.70
CA ASN A 254 -13.99 -34.16 3.13
C ASN A 254 -12.57 -34.66 3.41
N VAL A 255 -11.89 -35.24 2.42
CA VAL A 255 -10.49 -35.70 2.53
C VAL A 255 -9.51 -34.53 2.37
N GLU A 256 -9.73 -33.66 1.38
CA GLU A 256 -8.90 -32.49 1.11
C GLU A 256 -9.01 -31.45 2.23
N LYS A 257 -10.22 -31.22 2.72
CA LYS A 257 -10.50 -30.33 3.85
C LYS A 257 -9.81 -30.82 5.13
N ARG A 258 -9.88 -32.13 5.41
CA ARG A 258 -9.14 -32.74 6.53
C ARG A 258 -7.64 -32.60 6.37
N ASN A 259 -7.09 -32.78 5.17
CA ASN A 259 -5.65 -32.63 4.92
C ASN A 259 -5.19 -31.17 5.09
N LEU A 260 -5.96 -30.20 4.60
CA LEU A 260 -5.70 -28.77 4.80
C LEU A 260 -5.76 -28.38 6.27
N MET A 261 -6.80 -28.80 6.99
CA MET A 261 -6.93 -28.56 8.43
C MET A 261 -5.81 -29.21 9.23
N ARG A 262 -5.38 -30.41 8.84
CA ARG A 262 -4.26 -31.12 9.48
C ARG A 262 -2.93 -30.42 9.23
N ASN A 263 -2.72 -29.87 8.02
CA ASN A 263 -1.54 -29.09 7.70
C ASN A 263 -1.54 -27.74 8.43
N LEU A 264 -2.69 -27.08 8.54
CA LEU A 264 -2.87 -25.89 9.38
C LEU A 264 -2.59 -26.18 10.85
N GLN A 265 -3.11 -27.28 11.40
CA GLN A 265 -2.80 -27.72 12.77
C GLN A 265 -1.30 -28.00 12.97
N LYS A 266 -0.63 -28.59 11.98
CA LYS A 266 0.83 -28.79 12.04
C LYS A 266 1.61 -27.47 12.02
N MET A 267 1.11 -26.43 11.35
CA MET A 267 1.73 -25.10 11.40
C MET A 267 1.49 -24.45 12.77
N VAL A 268 0.29 -24.60 13.34
CA VAL A 268 -0.04 -24.13 14.70
C VAL A 268 0.85 -24.81 15.72
N SER A 269 1.00 -26.13 15.68
CA SER A 269 1.85 -26.85 16.64
C SER A 269 3.35 -26.53 16.50
N ARG A 270 3.76 -25.98 15.35
CA ARG A 270 5.17 -25.70 15.04
C ARG A 270 5.55 -24.24 15.25
N TYR A 271 4.58 -23.32 15.21
CA TYR A 271 4.80 -21.88 15.27
C TYR A 271 3.83 -21.10 16.18
N GLY A 272 2.66 -21.66 16.49
CA GLY A 272 1.68 -21.11 17.44
C GLY A 272 1.99 -21.59 18.86
N GLY A 273 1.96 -20.65 19.80
CA GLY A 273 2.03 -20.96 21.22
C GLY A 273 0.66 -20.75 21.83
N SER A 274 0.10 -21.81 22.39
CA SER A 274 -0.87 -21.62 23.47
C SER A 274 -0.08 -21.22 24.71
N ASP A 275 -0.54 -20.14 25.33
CA ASP A 275 0.01 -19.32 26.43
C ASP A 275 1.08 -18.28 26.03
#